data_AF-A0A355KP63-F1
#
_entry.id   AF-A0A355KP63-F1
#
_cell.length_a   1.000
_cell.length_b   1.000
_cell.length_c   1.000
_cell.angle_alpha   90.00
_cell.angle_beta   90.00
_cell.angle_gamma   90.00
#
_symmetry.space_group_name_H-M   'P 1'
#
loop_
_entity.id
_entity.type
_entity.pdbx_description
1 polymer ?
#
loop_
_entity_poly.entity_id
_entity_poly.type
_entity_poly.pdbx_seq_one_letter_code
_entity_poly.pdbx_strand_id
1 'polypeptide(L)'
;MKKTLLFIVSLALMPLFHTPFSHAAGKGNEGNINNNSNSVTNQITVNTSVTTEIANAVMVTIQEYAGHIKREVTKACAVGYHFTKNLFANHKWKFIVLGTTGSYGSLVASNLYIAKELQQPQRWFYWKHHLSLEELLAIPQSELGHDLVAEIQRRYTSPTAPTDFITPFVLFMKDIEYDQKMITTYQNLGNCLEKIYLTDYTWYDRPTKERCDEWLKRVALVKSIFLNWMANYKINQHVKQCIRASRFFLTPWEWALRLNIYL
;
A
#
# COMPACT_ATOMS: atom_id res chain seq x y z
N MET A 1 3.92 -40.29 10.48
CA MET A 1 3.06 -39.40 9.65
C MET A 1 2.92 -37.96 10.15
N LYS A 2 2.86 -37.66 11.46
CA LYS A 2 2.70 -36.27 11.96
C LYS A 2 3.81 -35.28 11.55
N LYS A 3 5.05 -35.74 11.33
CA LYS A 3 6.19 -34.86 10.95
C LYS A 3 6.14 -34.35 9.49
N THR A 4 5.49 -35.08 8.59
CA THR A 4 5.36 -34.67 7.18
C THR A 4 4.30 -33.58 7.00
N LEU A 5 3.29 -33.54 7.88
CA LEU A 5 2.22 -32.55 7.82
C LEU A 5 2.72 -31.12 8.12
N LEU A 6 3.66 -30.97 9.08
CA LEU A 6 4.26 -29.69 9.46
C LEU A 6 5.03 -29.02 8.31
N PHE A 7 5.68 -29.81 7.45
CA PHE A 7 6.46 -29.28 6.34
C PHE A 7 5.57 -28.77 5.19
N ILE A 8 4.43 -29.43 4.95
CA ILE A 8 3.46 -29.02 3.93
C ILE A 8 2.73 -27.74 4.37
N VAL A 9 2.40 -27.60 5.66
CA VAL A 9 1.78 -26.39 6.21
C VAL A 9 2.70 -25.16 6.07
N SER A 10 4.01 -25.32 6.27
CA SER A 10 4.98 -24.24 6.10
C SER A 10 5.08 -23.72 4.65
N LEU A 11 4.92 -24.60 3.66
CA LEU A 11 4.94 -24.22 2.24
C LEU A 11 3.63 -23.60 1.76
N ALA A 12 2.49 -24.07 2.28
CA ALA A 12 1.16 -23.53 1.94
C ALA A 12 0.90 -22.13 2.50
N LEU A 13 1.65 -21.73 3.53
CA LEU A 13 1.51 -20.43 4.21
C LEU A 13 2.29 -19.28 3.56
N MET A 14 3.33 -19.57 2.77
CA MET A 14 4.17 -18.54 2.14
C MET A 14 3.41 -17.52 1.26
N PRO A 15 2.37 -17.87 0.48
CA PRO A 15 1.65 -16.88 -0.33
C PRO A 15 0.82 -15.89 0.51
N LEU A 16 0.42 -16.26 1.74
CA LEU A 16 -0.41 -15.41 2.60
C LEU A 16 0.38 -14.29 3.28
N PHE A 17 1.70 -14.43 3.38
CA PHE A 17 2.58 -13.43 4.00
C PHE A 17 3.26 -12.51 2.98
N HIS A 18 3.10 -12.77 1.68
CA HIS A 18 3.59 -11.91 0.61
C HIS A 18 2.56 -10.81 0.26
N THR A 19 1.99 -10.12 1.25
CA THR A 19 1.57 -8.75 0.97
C THR A 19 2.84 -7.92 0.91
N PRO A 20 3.20 -7.30 -0.22
CA PRO A 20 4.37 -6.46 -0.28
C PRO A 20 4.17 -5.33 0.73
N PHE A 21 4.88 -5.39 1.85
CA PHE A 21 5.20 -4.24 2.67
C PHE A 21 6.26 -3.42 1.91
N SER A 22 5.94 -3.08 0.67
CA SER A 22 6.65 -2.07 -0.07
C SER A 22 6.17 -0.77 0.52
N HIS A 23 6.95 -0.22 1.46
CA HIS A 23 6.93 1.21 1.64
C HIS A 23 7.20 1.79 0.26
N ALA A 24 6.12 2.27 -0.38
CA ALA A 24 6.20 3.12 -1.56
C ALA A 24 6.92 4.40 -1.12
N ALA A 25 8.25 4.32 -1.09
CA ALA A 25 9.11 5.47 -1.13
C ALA A 25 8.85 6.09 -2.50
N GLY A 26 7.96 7.08 -2.52
CA GLY A 26 7.69 7.92 -3.68
C GLY A 26 8.98 8.64 -4.06
N LYS A 27 9.79 7.98 -4.90
CA LYS A 27 10.83 8.65 -5.67
C LYS A 27 10.13 9.33 -6.83
N GLY A 28 9.60 10.52 -6.56
CA GLY A 28 9.38 11.49 -7.61
C GLY A 28 10.74 11.94 -8.14
N ASN A 29 11.04 11.60 -9.39
CA ASN A 29 11.66 12.50 -10.37
C ASN A 29 11.76 11.77 -11.73
N GLU A 30 10.66 11.76 -12.49
CA GLU A 30 10.75 11.52 -13.93
C GLU A 30 11.26 12.81 -14.58
N GLY A 31 12.59 12.94 -14.59
CA GLY A 31 13.29 13.91 -15.42
C GLY A 31 13.07 13.55 -16.89
N ASN A 32 12.17 14.30 -17.53
CA ASN A 32 11.95 14.26 -18.97
C ASN A 32 13.18 14.82 -19.69
N ILE A 33 14.15 13.95 -20.00
CA ILE A 33 15.32 14.29 -20.82
C ILE A 33 14.90 14.15 -22.29
N ASN A 34 14.42 15.26 -22.87
CA ASN A 34 14.26 15.42 -24.32
C ASN A 34 15.66 15.48 -24.97
N ASN A 35 16.24 14.32 -25.28
CA ASN A 35 17.42 14.24 -26.12
C ASN A 35 17.00 14.38 -27.60
N ASN A 36 17.01 15.62 -28.07
CA ASN A 36 16.92 15.91 -29.50
C ASN A 36 18.28 15.65 -30.15
N SER A 37 18.50 14.42 -30.59
CA SER A 37 19.69 14.02 -31.35
C SER A 37 19.52 14.42 -32.81
N ASN A 38 20.00 15.61 -33.17
CA ASN A 38 20.23 15.98 -34.56
C ASN A 38 21.36 15.10 -35.13
N SER A 39 21.01 14.03 -35.85
CA SER A 39 21.98 13.22 -36.58
C SER A 39 22.39 13.96 -37.86
N VAL A 40 23.53 14.64 -37.81
CA VAL A 40 24.21 15.15 -39.00
C VAL A 40 24.68 13.93 -39.81
N THR A 41 23.97 13.67 -40.91
CA THR A 41 24.32 12.59 -41.85
C THR A 41 25.37 13.12 -42.82
N ASN A 42 26.64 13.04 -42.45
CA ASN A 42 27.73 13.20 -43.40
C ASN A 42 27.83 11.92 -44.24
N GLN A 43 27.32 11.97 -45.47
CA GLN A 43 27.55 10.93 -46.47
C GLN A 43 29.03 10.93 -46.87
N ILE A 44 29.84 10.15 -46.15
CA ILE A 44 31.17 9.76 -46.60
C ILE A 44 30.99 8.53 -47.48
N THR A 45 31.18 8.69 -48.79
CA THR A 45 31.26 7.59 -49.76
C THR A 45 32.56 6.83 -49.50
N VAL A 46 32.51 5.87 -48.57
CA VAL A 46 33.64 4.96 -48.28
C VAL A 46 33.55 3.77 -49.24
N ASN A 47 34.64 3.47 -49.94
CA ASN A 47 34.81 2.30 -50.81
C ASN A 47 34.30 1.02 -50.13
N THR A 48 33.21 0.46 -50.65
CA THR A 48 32.42 -0.64 -50.08
C THR A 48 33.09 -2.02 -50.10
N SER A 49 34.21 -2.19 -50.82
CA SER A 49 34.92 -3.47 -50.91
C SER A 49 35.89 -3.70 -49.74
N VAL A 50 36.64 -2.68 -49.32
CA VAL A 50 37.61 -2.81 -48.20
C VAL A 50 36.89 -2.85 -46.84
N THR A 51 35.72 -2.21 -46.74
CA THR A 51 34.93 -2.17 -45.50
C THR A 51 34.23 -3.50 -45.19
N THR A 52 33.91 -4.31 -46.19
CA THR A 52 33.23 -5.62 -45.98
C THR A 52 34.19 -6.69 -45.45
N GLU A 53 35.45 -6.71 -45.90
CA GLU A 53 36.46 -7.65 -45.38
C GLU A 53 36.83 -7.34 -43.92
N ILE A 54 37.06 -6.06 -43.59
CA ILE A 54 37.33 -5.63 -42.22
C ILE A 54 36.13 -5.91 -41.32
N ALA A 55 34.90 -5.63 -41.79
CA ALA A 55 33.68 -5.91 -41.04
C ALA A 55 33.51 -7.42 -40.78
N ASN A 56 33.80 -8.27 -41.76
CA ASN A 56 33.73 -9.72 -41.59
C ASN A 56 34.79 -10.23 -40.59
N ALA A 57 36.04 -9.74 -40.67
CA ALA A 57 37.10 -10.10 -39.72
C ALA A 57 36.77 -9.67 -38.29
N VAL A 58 36.20 -8.48 -38.11
CA VAL A 58 35.73 -7.99 -36.81
C VAL A 58 34.55 -8.83 -36.30
N MET A 59 33.60 -9.19 -37.16
CA MET A 59 32.47 -10.05 -36.76
C MET A 59 32.92 -11.44 -36.32
N VAL A 60 33.93 -12.03 -36.97
CA VAL A 60 34.50 -13.32 -36.58
C VAL A 60 35.16 -13.24 -35.21
N THR A 61 35.96 -12.20 -34.94
CA THR A 61 36.61 -12.04 -33.61
C THR A 61 35.59 -11.77 -32.50
N ILE A 62 34.52 -11.01 -32.77
CA ILE A 62 33.41 -10.80 -31.84
C ILE A 62 32.69 -12.12 -31.55
N GLN A 63 32.41 -12.94 -32.57
CA GLN A 63 31.77 -14.24 -32.39
C GLN A 63 32.64 -15.21 -31.59
N GLU A 64 33.95 -15.22 -31.84
CA GLU A 64 34.89 -16.05 -31.09
C GLU A 64 34.97 -15.63 -29.61
N TYR A 65 35.07 -14.32 -29.36
CA TYR A 65 35.09 -13.77 -28.01
C TYR A 65 33.76 -14.00 -27.26
N ALA A 66 32.62 -13.83 -27.93
CA ALA A 66 31.31 -14.16 -27.38
C ALA A 66 31.19 -15.66 -27.05
N GLY A 67 31.74 -16.53 -27.91
CA GLY A 67 31.82 -17.96 -27.67
C GLY A 67 32.67 -18.32 -26.45
N HIS A 68 33.78 -17.61 -26.24
CA HIS A 68 34.63 -17.76 -25.07
C HIS A 68 33.92 -17.33 -23.77
N ILE A 69 33.28 -16.15 -23.77
CA ILE A 69 32.49 -15.67 -22.64
C ILE A 69 31.39 -16.66 -22.29
N LYS A 70 30.64 -17.14 -23.28
CA LYS A 70 29.55 -18.11 -23.05
C LYS A 70 30.07 -19.40 -22.38
N ARG A 71 31.23 -19.91 -22.80
CA ARG A 71 31.86 -21.10 -22.19
C ARG A 71 32.26 -20.85 -20.74
N GLU A 72 32.92 -19.73 -20.46
CA GLU A 72 33.34 -19.39 -19.09
C GLU A 72 32.15 -19.15 -18.16
N VAL A 73 31.10 -18.46 -18.64
CA VAL A 73 29.84 -18.30 -17.90
C VAL A 73 29.20 -19.66 -17.63
N THR A 74 29.14 -20.55 -18.61
CA THR A 74 28.52 -21.88 -18.44
C THR A 74 29.29 -22.73 -17.42
N LYS A 75 30.63 -22.69 -17.45
CA LYS A 75 31.48 -23.38 -16.45
C LYS A 75 31.24 -22.81 -15.05
N ALA A 76 31.22 -21.48 -14.91
CA ALA A 76 30.95 -20.83 -13.63
C ALA A 76 29.57 -21.20 -13.08
N CYS A 77 28.54 -21.22 -13.93
CA CYS A 77 27.20 -21.68 -13.56
C CYS A 77 27.19 -23.16 -13.14
N ALA A 78 27.90 -24.04 -13.86
CA ALA A 78 27.98 -25.46 -13.52
C ALA A 78 28.68 -25.67 -12.16
N VAL A 79 29.78 -24.96 -11.89
CA VAL A 79 30.47 -24.99 -10.59
C VAL A 79 29.53 -24.51 -9.48
N GLY A 80 28.81 -23.41 -9.69
CA GLY A 80 27.80 -22.91 -8.74
C GLY A 80 26.69 -23.93 -8.48
N TYR A 81 26.21 -24.61 -9.52
CA TYR A 81 25.20 -25.66 -9.39
C TYR A 81 25.72 -26.88 -8.62
N HIS A 82 26.92 -27.37 -8.91
CA HIS A 82 27.51 -28.50 -8.19
C HIS A 82 27.78 -28.17 -6.73
N PHE A 83 28.28 -26.96 -6.45
CA PHE A 83 28.52 -26.48 -5.09
C PHE A 83 27.22 -26.40 -4.27
N THR A 84 26.17 -25.76 -4.82
CA THR A 84 24.87 -25.68 -4.15
C THR A 84 24.25 -27.05 -3.94
N LYS A 85 24.27 -27.93 -4.96
CA LYS A 85 23.77 -29.30 -4.84
C LYS A 85 24.50 -30.09 -3.75
N ASN A 86 25.82 -30.00 -3.67
CA ASN A 86 26.62 -30.69 -2.65
C ASN A 86 26.35 -30.14 -1.24
N LEU A 87 26.27 -28.82 -1.09
CA LEU A 87 25.89 -28.19 0.18
C LEU A 87 24.50 -28.62 0.64
N PHE A 88 23.51 -28.57 -0.24
CA PHE A 88 22.15 -29.03 0.07
C PHE A 88 22.15 -30.52 0.41
N ALA A 89 22.88 -31.36 -0.32
CA ALA A 89 22.92 -32.80 -0.07
C ALA A 89 23.49 -33.15 1.31
N ASN A 90 24.58 -32.47 1.71
CA ASN A 90 25.30 -32.76 2.96
C ASN A 90 24.67 -32.10 4.20
N HIS A 91 23.85 -31.06 4.01
CA HIS A 91 23.31 -30.26 5.11
C HIS A 91 21.78 -30.09 5.08
N LYS A 92 21.04 -31.00 4.43
CA LYS A 92 19.55 -30.97 4.33
C LYS A 92 18.87 -30.62 5.66
N TRP A 93 19.26 -31.29 6.75
CA TRP A 93 18.69 -31.08 8.08
C TRP A 93 18.96 -29.68 8.63
N LYS A 94 20.14 -29.10 8.40
CA LYS A 94 20.46 -27.75 8.87
C LYS A 94 19.59 -26.70 8.18
N PHE A 95 19.38 -26.83 6.86
CA PHE A 95 18.49 -25.94 6.12
C PHE A 95 17.03 -26.11 6.52
N ILE A 96 16.57 -27.34 6.78
CA ILE A 96 15.22 -27.59 7.31
C ILE A 96 15.05 -26.88 8.65
N VAL A 97 15.96 -27.11 9.62
CA VAL A 97 15.88 -26.50 10.95
C VAL A 97 15.95 -24.97 10.86
N LEU A 98 16.91 -24.44 10.10
CA LEU A 98 17.07 -23.00 9.91
C LEU A 98 15.83 -22.37 9.27
N GLY A 99 15.29 -23.02 8.24
CA GLY A 99 14.05 -22.60 7.57
C GLY A 99 12.87 -22.60 8.53
N THR A 100 12.65 -23.70 9.26
CA THR A 100 11.53 -23.79 10.21
C THR A 100 11.64 -22.77 11.34
N THR A 101 12.83 -22.59 11.92
CA THR A 101 13.06 -21.63 13.00
C THR A 101 12.90 -20.19 12.49
N GLY A 102 13.41 -19.88 11.31
CA GLY A 102 13.25 -18.57 10.68
C GLY A 102 11.80 -18.25 10.35
N SER A 103 11.07 -19.19 9.74
CA SER A 103 9.65 -19.03 9.42
C SER A 103 8.80 -18.88 10.69
N TYR A 104 9.05 -19.68 11.72
CA TYR A 104 8.35 -19.58 12.99
C TYR A 104 8.63 -18.25 13.69
N GLY A 105 9.90 -17.84 13.77
CA GLY A 105 10.30 -16.55 14.34
C GLY A 105 9.67 -15.37 13.60
N SER A 106 9.65 -15.41 12.27
CA SER A 106 8.97 -14.40 11.45
C SER A 106 7.47 -14.34 11.73
N LEU A 107 6.80 -15.50 11.80
CA LEU A 107 5.37 -15.56 12.08
C LEU A 107 5.04 -14.97 13.45
N VAL A 108 5.81 -15.33 14.48
CA VAL A 108 5.64 -14.81 15.84
C VAL A 108 5.88 -13.30 15.86
N ALA A 109 6.96 -12.82 15.24
CA ALA A 109 7.29 -11.40 15.19
C ALA A 109 6.20 -10.59 14.48
N SER A 110 5.69 -11.07 13.34
CA SER A 110 4.59 -10.43 12.62
C SER A 110 3.31 -10.40 13.46
N ASN A 111 2.97 -11.50 14.15
CA ASN A 111 1.79 -11.56 15.00
C ASN A 111 1.87 -10.58 16.17
N LEU A 112 3.01 -10.53 16.86
CA LEU A 112 3.26 -9.59 17.96
C LEU A 112 3.24 -8.14 17.50
N TYR A 113 3.82 -7.85 16.33
CA TYR A 113 3.80 -6.51 15.75
C TYR A 113 2.36 -6.06 15.47
N ILE A 114 1.57 -6.87 14.77
CA ILE A 114 0.18 -6.53 14.45
C ILE A 114 -0.67 -6.40 15.72
N ALA A 115 -0.52 -7.32 16.68
CA ALA A 115 -1.22 -7.25 17.96
C ALA A 115 -0.90 -5.95 18.72
N LYS A 116 0.37 -5.54 18.75
CA LYS A 116 0.80 -4.29 19.38
C LYS A 116 0.22 -3.06 18.66
N GLU A 117 0.22 -3.06 17.32
CA GLU A 117 -0.38 -1.98 16.53
C GLU A 117 -1.90 -1.87 16.75
N LEU A 118 -2.59 -3.01 16.89
CA LEU A 118 -4.03 -3.07 17.18
C LEU A 118 -4.38 -2.54 18.57
N GLN A 119 -3.45 -2.57 19.53
CA GLN A 119 -3.67 -2.06 20.88
C GLN A 119 -3.39 -0.55 21.02
N GLN A 120 -3.01 0.13 19.94
CA GLN A 120 -2.75 1.57 20.00
C GLN A 120 -4.07 2.36 20.15
N PRO A 121 -4.25 3.13 21.24
CA PRO A 121 -5.50 3.88 21.48
C PRO A 121 -5.72 5.00 20.47
N GLN A 122 -4.68 5.33 19.69
CA GLN A 122 -4.71 6.33 18.66
C GLN A 122 -5.51 5.85 17.42
N ARG A 123 -5.74 4.55 17.24
CA ARG A 123 -6.34 4.02 16.01
C ARG A 123 -7.80 4.46 15.82
N TRP A 124 -8.27 4.52 14.58
CA TRP A 124 -9.59 5.08 14.29
C TRP A 124 -10.74 4.20 14.78
N PHE A 125 -10.52 2.89 14.94
CA PHE A 125 -11.51 2.01 15.59
C PHE A 125 -11.66 2.25 17.10
N TYR A 126 -10.73 2.98 17.74
CA TYR A 126 -10.86 3.47 19.12
C TYR A 126 -11.47 4.87 19.23
N TRP A 127 -11.83 5.50 18.11
CA TRP A 127 -12.52 6.78 18.14
C TRP A 127 -13.86 6.66 18.89
N LYS A 128 -14.03 7.50 19.92
CA LYS A 128 -15.13 7.42 20.90
C LYS A 128 -15.32 6.01 21.50
N HIS A 129 -14.24 5.32 21.87
CA HIS A 129 -14.29 3.95 22.46
C HIS A 129 -15.15 3.81 23.73
N HIS A 130 -15.45 4.91 24.43
CA HIS A 130 -16.34 4.91 25.58
C HIS A 130 -17.82 4.68 25.21
N LEU A 131 -18.16 4.84 23.93
CA LEU A 131 -19.48 4.53 23.38
C LEU A 131 -19.47 3.16 22.68
N SER A 132 -20.52 2.40 22.89
CA SER A 132 -20.83 1.21 22.10
C SER A 132 -21.13 1.58 20.65
N LEU A 133 -21.07 0.60 19.74
CA LEU A 133 -21.41 0.80 18.33
C LEU A 133 -22.87 1.26 18.16
N GLU A 134 -23.77 0.76 18.99
CA GLU A 134 -25.21 1.11 18.97
C GLU A 134 -25.45 2.55 19.41
N GLU A 135 -24.79 2.99 20.48
CA GLU A 135 -24.84 4.38 20.93
C GLU A 135 -24.26 5.33 19.88
N LEU A 136 -23.18 4.92 19.19
CA LEU A 136 -22.60 5.71 18.10
C LEU A 136 -23.55 5.84 16.92
N LEU A 137 -24.35 4.81 16.62
CA LEU A 137 -25.38 4.86 15.57
C LEU A 137 -26.61 5.70 15.97
N ALA A 138 -26.86 5.87 17.26
CA ALA A 138 -27.98 6.68 17.76
C ALA A 138 -27.74 8.20 17.66
N ILE A 139 -26.48 8.63 17.60
CA ILE A 139 -26.13 10.06 17.46
C ILE A 139 -26.42 10.53 16.02
N PRO A 140 -26.99 11.73 15.81
CA PRO A 140 -27.18 12.27 14.46
C PRO A 140 -25.89 12.27 13.64
N GLN A 141 -25.91 11.66 12.46
CA GLN A 141 -24.72 11.53 11.61
C GLN A 141 -24.10 12.87 11.21
N SER A 142 -24.89 13.95 11.13
CA SER A 142 -24.39 15.30 10.87
C SER A 142 -23.48 15.79 11.98
N GLU A 143 -23.86 15.58 13.23
CA GLU A 143 -23.09 15.98 14.41
C GLU A 143 -21.80 15.17 14.49
N LEU A 144 -21.89 13.84 14.33
CA LEU A 144 -20.71 12.96 14.27
C LEU A 144 -19.77 13.32 13.12
N GLY A 145 -20.30 13.74 11.98
CA GLY A 145 -19.50 14.17 10.84
C GLY A 145 -18.67 15.41 11.16
N HIS A 146 -19.25 16.39 11.86
CA HIS A 146 -18.53 17.59 12.30
C HIS A 146 -17.46 17.27 13.35
N ASP A 147 -17.80 16.46 14.36
CA ASP A 147 -16.86 15.98 15.38
C ASP A 147 -15.68 15.23 14.75
N LEU A 148 -15.96 14.32 13.81
CA LEU A 148 -14.95 13.52 13.15
C LEU A 148 -14.00 14.41 12.33
N VAL A 149 -14.53 15.38 11.60
CA VAL A 149 -13.72 16.31 10.79
C VAL A 149 -12.83 17.18 11.68
N ALA A 150 -13.35 17.68 12.79
CA ALA A 150 -12.55 18.44 13.75
C ALA A 150 -11.40 17.58 14.31
N GLU A 151 -11.66 16.30 14.62
CA GLU A 151 -10.65 15.38 15.13
C GLU A 151 -9.60 15.00 14.07
N ILE A 152 -10.00 14.81 12.82
CA ILE A 152 -9.10 14.60 11.67
C ILE A 152 -8.17 15.79 11.51
N GLN A 153 -8.72 17.01 11.51
CA GLN A 153 -7.94 18.23 11.40
C GLN A 153 -6.99 18.39 12.59
N ARG A 154 -7.46 18.14 13.81
CA ARG A 154 -6.63 18.17 15.02
C ARG A 154 -5.43 17.21 14.93
N ARG A 155 -5.61 16.03 14.34
CA ARG A 155 -4.56 15.01 14.24
C ARG A 155 -3.56 15.24 13.11
N TYR A 156 -4.02 15.68 11.94
CA TYR A 156 -3.19 15.68 10.72
C TYR A 156 -2.83 17.07 10.18
N THR A 157 -3.34 18.15 10.76
CA THR A 157 -2.99 19.50 10.29
C THR A 157 -1.51 19.77 10.56
N SER A 158 -0.76 20.07 9.50
CA SER A 158 0.66 20.39 9.63
C SER A 158 0.83 21.80 10.20
N PRO A 159 1.68 21.99 11.23
CA PRO A 159 2.05 23.32 11.72
C PRO A 159 2.70 24.20 10.65
N THR A 160 3.33 23.59 9.63
CA THR A 160 4.03 24.32 8.56
C THR A 160 3.11 24.82 7.45
N ALA A 161 1.92 24.23 7.30
CA ALA A 161 0.97 24.54 6.24
C ALA A 161 -0.48 24.50 6.77
N PRO A 162 -0.87 25.42 7.66
CA PRO A 162 -2.19 25.41 8.30
C PRO A 162 -3.34 25.69 7.34
N THR A 163 -3.05 26.24 6.16
CA THR A 163 -4.04 26.50 5.10
C THR A 163 -4.34 25.27 4.25
N ASP A 164 -3.59 24.18 4.42
CA ASP A 164 -3.82 22.94 3.69
C ASP A 164 -4.99 22.15 4.31
N PHE A 165 -6.17 22.39 3.75
CA PHE A 165 -7.40 21.74 4.16
C PHE A 165 -7.54 20.30 3.63
N ILE A 166 -6.81 19.90 2.58
CA ILE A 166 -7.05 18.63 1.88
C ILE A 166 -6.18 17.50 2.42
N THR A 167 -4.91 17.79 2.73
CA THR A 167 -3.96 16.77 3.21
C THR A 167 -4.46 15.98 4.43
N PRO A 168 -5.06 16.61 5.46
CA PRO A 168 -5.62 15.88 6.60
C PRO A 168 -6.61 14.77 6.21
N PHE A 169 -7.46 15.03 5.22
CA PHE A 169 -8.45 14.08 4.75
C PHE A 169 -7.86 12.92 3.95
N VAL A 170 -6.83 13.20 3.15
CA VAL A 170 -6.11 12.17 2.39
C VAL A 170 -5.38 11.23 3.35
N LEU A 171 -4.70 11.78 4.37
CA LEU A 171 -4.01 11.01 5.40
C LEU A 171 -4.99 10.17 6.23
N PHE A 172 -6.12 10.76 6.63
CA PHE A 172 -7.18 10.04 7.31
C PHE A 172 -7.69 8.83 6.51
N MET A 173 -8.00 9.00 5.22
CA MET A 173 -8.49 7.91 4.38
C MET A 173 -7.46 6.78 4.25
N LYS A 174 -6.19 7.14 4.11
CA LYS A 174 -5.08 6.16 4.08
C LYS A 174 -4.99 5.38 5.39
N ASP A 175 -5.12 6.05 6.54
CA ASP A 175 -5.05 5.40 7.85
C ASP A 175 -6.27 4.49 8.10
N ILE A 176 -7.46 4.88 7.65
CA ILE A 176 -8.67 4.02 7.71
C ILE A 176 -8.49 2.75 6.88
N GLU A 177 -7.95 2.86 5.67
CA GLU A 177 -7.67 1.70 4.80
C GLU A 177 -6.58 0.80 5.41
N TYR A 178 -5.56 1.41 6.00
CA TYR A 178 -4.53 0.69 6.73
C TYR A 178 -5.11 -0.08 7.93
N ASP A 179 -5.92 0.58 8.76
CA ASP A 179 -6.56 -0.04 9.93
C ASP A 179 -7.46 -1.22 9.48
N GLN A 180 -8.27 -1.04 8.44
CA GLN A 180 -9.11 -2.12 7.89
C GLN A 180 -8.28 -3.32 7.40
N LYS A 181 -7.20 -3.07 6.66
CA LYS A 181 -6.30 -4.12 6.17
C LYS A 181 -5.59 -4.83 7.32
N MET A 182 -5.13 -4.10 8.32
CA MET A 182 -4.43 -4.64 9.48
C MET A 182 -5.35 -5.56 10.30
N ILE A 183 -6.57 -5.12 10.61
CA ILE A 183 -7.54 -5.95 11.36
C ILE A 183 -7.89 -7.22 10.57
N THR A 184 -8.17 -7.10 9.27
CA THR A 184 -8.46 -8.25 8.40
C THR A 184 -7.28 -9.23 8.33
N THR A 185 -6.05 -8.71 8.26
CA THR A 185 -4.84 -9.54 8.24
C THR A 185 -4.69 -10.31 9.54
N TYR A 186 -4.91 -9.67 10.69
CA TYR A 186 -4.87 -10.32 11.99
C TYR A 186 -5.93 -11.41 12.12
N GLN A 187 -7.16 -11.13 11.69
CA GLN A 187 -8.25 -12.11 11.69
C GLN A 187 -7.94 -13.33 10.81
N ASN A 188 -7.41 -13.10 9.60
CA ASN A 188 -7.01 -14.17 8.68
C ASN A 188 -5.86 -15.01 9.25
N LEU A 189 -4.87 -14.36 9.87
CA LEU A 189 -3.77 -15.04 10.56
C LEU A 189 -4.31 -15.92 11.69
N GLY A 190 -5.18 -15.38 12.54
CA GLY A 190 -5.82 -16.12 13.62
C GLY A 190 -6.63 -17.33 13.13
N ASN A 191 -7.45 -17.15 12.10
CA ASN A 191 -8.19 -18.23 11.45
C ASN A 191 -7.25 -19.31 10.87
N CYS A 192 -6.09 -18.91 10.35
CA CYS A 192 -5.10 -19.85 9.86
C CYS A 192 -4.46 -20.64 11.01
N LEU A 193 -4.05 -19.96 12.08
CA LEU A 193 -3.45 -20.58 13.28
C LEU A 193 -4.40 -21.58 13.94
N GLU A 194 -5.69 -21.28 14.00
CA GLU A 194 -6.73 -22.18 14.49
C GLU A 194 -6.88 -23.42 13.60
N LYS A 195 -6.92 -23.25 12.27
CA LYS A 195 -7.02 -24.38 11.32
C LYS A 195 -5.84 -25.35 11.41
N ILE A 196 -4.66 -24.85 11.75
CA ILE A 196 -3.43 -25.66 11.86
C ILE A 196 -3.13 -26.08 13.31
N TYR A 197 -4.02 -25.78 14.26
CA TYR A 197 -3.86 -26.08 15.69
C TYR A 197 -2.54 -25.55 16.30
N LEU A 198 -2.09 -24.37 15.85
CA LEU A 198 -0.89 -23.69 16.38
C LEU A 198 -1.22 -22.52 17.33
N THR A 199 -2.48 -22.36 17.71
CA THR A 199 -2.89 -21.28 18.62
C THR A 199 -2.22 -21.35 19.98
N ASP A 200 -2.00 -22.55 20.51
CA ASP A 200 -1.48 -22.73 21.87
C ASP A 200 0.05 -22.63 21.92
N TYR A 201 0.69 -22.67 20.75
CA TYR A 201 2.15 -22.53 20.61
C TYR A 201 2.56 -21.13 20.18
N THR A 202 1.65 -20.34 19.61
CA THR A 202 1.92 -18.96 19.19
C THR A 202 1.43 -17.97 20.26
N TRP A 203 2.08 -16.80 20.37
CA TRP A 203 1.60 -15.68 21.20
C TRP A 203 0.36 -15.01 20.58
N TYR A 204 -0.70 -15.80 20.38
CA TYR A 204 -1.93 -15.38 19.75
C TYR A 204 -2.99 -15.06 20.80
N ASP A 205 -3.50 -13.83 20.76
CA ASP A 205 -4.47 -13.31 21.73
C ASP A 205 -5.89 -13.49 21.19
N ARG A 206 -6.56 -14.58 21.62
CA ARG A 206 -7.93 -14.93 21.22
C ARG A 206 -8.92 -13.78 21.51
N PRO A 207 -8.94 -13.16 22.71
CA PRO A 207 -9.74 -11.96 22.98
C PRO A 207 -9.58 -10.83 21.96
N THR A 208 -8.35 -10.54 21.51
CA THR A 208 -8.10 -9.51 20.50
C THR A 208 -8.72 -9.91 19.16
N LYS A 209 -8.64 -11.19 18.78
CA LYS A 209 -9.28 -11.69 17.55
C LYS A 209 -10.81 -11.60 17.60
N GLU A 210 -11.42 -11.90 18.74
CA GLU A 210 -12.87 -11.80 18.94
C GLU A 210 -13.38 -10.35 18.77
N ARG A 211 -12.56 -9.35 19.15
CA ARG A 211 -12.88 -7.93 18.97
C ARG A 211 -12.70 -7.41 17.53
N CYS A 212 -11.99 -8.13 16.67
CA CYS A 212 -11.70 -7.67 15.31
C CYS A 212 -12.96 -7.40 14.50
N ASP A 213 -14.02 -8.21 14.67
CA ASP A 213 -15.29 -8.01 13.97
C ASP A 213 -15.98 -6.70 14.40
N GLU A 214 -15.93 -6.36 15.69
CA GLU A 214 -16.44 -5.08 16.20
C GLU A 214 -15.60 -3.92 15.65
N TRP A 215 -14.27 -4.03 15.69
CA TRP A 215 -13.37 -3.00 15.17
C TRP A 215 -13.57 -2.76 13.67
N LEU A 216 -13.75 -3.82 12.86
CA LEU A 216 -14.06 -3.67 11.44
C LEU A 216 -15.37 -2.90 11.21
N LYS A 217 -16.43 -3.21 11.97
CA LYS A 217 -17.70 -2.47 11.90
C LYS A 217 -17.51 -1.01 12.28
N ARG A 218 -16.72 -0.73 13.33
CA ARG A 218 -16.40 0.64 13.75
C ARG A 218 -15.62 1.41 12.68
N VAL A 219 -14.56 0.83 12.10
CA VAL A 219 -13.80 1.47 11.00
C VAL A 219 -14.72 1.76 9.81
N ALA A 220 -15.56 0.80 9.42
CA ALA A 220 -16.51 0.98 8.33
C ALA A 220 -17.51 2.11 8.60
N LEU A 221 -18.02 2.20 9.83
CA LEU A 221 -18.90 3.28 10.26
C LEU A 221 -18.19 4.63 10.19
N VAL A 222 -17.00 4.77 10.77
CA VAL A 222 -16.18 5.99 10.73
C VAL A 222 -15.93 6.45 9.29
N LYS A 223 -15.58 5.51 8.40
CA LYS A 223 -15.42 5.77 6.96
C LYS A 223 -16.72 6.30 6.34
N SER A 224 -17.86 5.67 6.63
CA SER A 224 -19.16 6.08 6.09
C SER A 224 -19.59 7.46 6.56
N ILE A 225 -19.37 7.81 7.84
CA ILE A 225 -19.66 9.13 8.41
C ILE A 225 -18.87 10.21 7.65
N PHE A 226 -17.58 9.97 7.46
CA PHE A 226 -16.72 10.90 6.73
C PHE A 226 -17.15 11.08 5.27
N LEU A 227 -17.45 9.98 4.55
CA LEU A 227 -17.89 10.04 3.16
C LEU A 227 -19.24 10.76 3.01
N ASN A 228 -20.18 10.52 3.93
CA ASN A 228 -21.46 11.22 3.97
C ASN A 228 -21.25 12.73 4.22
N TRP A 229 -20.39 13.09 5.18
CA TRP A 229 -20.03 14.48 5.42
C TRP A 229 -19.42 15.13 4.17
N MET A 230 -18.50 14.46 3.49
CA MET A 230 -17.87 14.97 2.27
C MET A 230 -18.89 15.18 1.14
N ALA A 231 -19.83 14.25 0.98
CA ALA A 231 -20.91 14.37 0.01
C ALA A 231 -21.78 15.61 0.30
N ASN A 232 -22.21 15.78 1.55
CA ASN A 232 -23.00 16.94 1.98
C ASN A 232 -22.22 18.26 1.83
N TYR A 233 -20.92 18.26 2.16
CA TYR A 233 -20.05 19.40 1.95
C TYR A 233 -20.02 19.82 0.48
N LYS A 234 -19.84 18.86 -0.44
CA LYS A 234 -19.82 19.14 -1.89
C LYS A 234 -21.15 19.68 -2.39
N ILE A 235 -22.28 19.10 -1.96
CA ILE A 235 -23.63 19.58 -2.29
C ILE A 235 -23.81 21.03 -1.84
N ASN A 236 -23.44 21.33 -0.59
CA ASN A 236 -23.56 22.67 -0.02
C ASN A 236 -22.68 23.71 -0.75
N GLN A 237 -21.49 23.31 -1.22
CA GLN A 237 -20.64 24.18 -2.05
C GLN A 237 -21.31 24.50 -3.39
N HIS A 238 -21.89 23.50 -4.05
CA HIS A 238 -22.62 23.72 -5.31
C HIS A 238 -23.84 24.62 -5.11
N VAL A 239 -24.64 24.40 -4.06
CA VAL A 239 -25.80 25.26 -3.74
C VAL A 239 -25.37 26.71 -3.51
N LYS A 240 -24.28 26.94 -2.76
CA LYS A 240 -23.74 28.28 -2.53
C LYS A 240 -23.26 28.94 -3.83
N GLN A 241 -22.64 28.19 -4.73
CA GLN A 241 -22.22 28.68 -6.04
C GLN A 241 -23.43 29.06 -6.92
N CYS A 242 -24.48 28.24 -6.95
CA CYS A 242 -25.72 28.53 -7.68
C CYS A 242 -26.42 29.79 -7.15
N ILE A 243 -26.52 29.96 -5.83
CA ILE A 243 -27.10 31.17 -5.21
C ILE A 243 -26.26 32.41 -5.52
N ARG A 244 -24.94 32.30 -5.56
CA ARG A 244 -24.07 33.41 -5.97
C ARG A 244 -24.28 33.76 -7.44
N ALA A 245 -24.34 32.76 -8.33
CA ALA A 245 -24.59 32.99 -9.75
C ALA A 245 -25.97 33.63 -9.99
N SER A 246 -27.03 33.16 -9.33
CA SER A 246 -28.38 33.73 -9.49
C SER A 246 -28.47 35.18 -9.02
N ARG A 247 -27.68 35.61 -8.03
CA ARG A 247 -27.60 37.04 -7.67
C ARG A 247 -27.01 37.91 -8.77
N PHE A 248 -26.14 37.39 -9.62
CA PHE A 248 -25.60 38.13 -10.77
C PHE A 248 -26.55 38.17 -11.96
N PHE A 249 -27.50 37.22 -12.05
CA PHE A 249 -28.53 37.18 -13.09
C PHE A 249 -29.83 37.90 -12.71
N LEU A 250 -29.91 38.50 -11.51
CA LEU A 250 -30.99 39.43 -11.18
C LEU A 250 -30.95 40.57 -12.19
N THR A 251 -31.99 40.63 -13.01
CA THR A 251 -32.12 41.61 -14.08
C THR A 251 -32.19 43.03 -13.50
N PRO A 252 -31.74 44.07 -14.22
CA PRO A 252 -31.75 45.45 -13.70
C PRO A 252 -33.12 45.93 -13.20
N TRP A 253 -34.23 45.38 -13.72
CA TRP A 253 -35.58 45.73 -13.29
C TRP A 253 -35.98 45.10 -11.95
N GLU A 254 -35.44 43.93 -11.57
CA GLU A 254 -35.63 43.35 -10.22
C GLU A 254 -34.88 44.13 -9.13
N TRP A 255 -33.75 44.74 -9.50
CA TRP A 255 -33.06 45.71 -8.63
C TRP A 255 -33.89 46.99 -8.44
N ALA A 256 -34.55 47.47 -9.50
CA ALA A 256 -35.44 48.63 -9.42
C ALA A 256 -36.66 48.39 -8.52
N LEU A 257 -37.28 47.19 -8.58
CA LEU A 257 -38.39 46.82 -7.70
C LEU A 257 -37.99 46.68 -6.23
N ARG A 258 -36.76 46.24 -5.93
CA ARG A 258 -36.26 46.19 -4.56
C ARG A 258 -35.95 47.57 -3.97
N LEU A 259 -35.58 48.54 -4.80
CA LEU A 259 -35.34 49.93 -4.37
C LEU A 259 -36.63 50.70 -4.11
N ASN A 260 -37.71 50.40 -4.83
CA ASN A 260 -38.99 51.13 -4.72
C ASN A 260 -39.86 50.73 -3.51
N ILE A 261 -39.43 49.74 -2.71
CA ILE A 261 -40.11 49.32 -1.46
C ILE A 261 -39.56 50.10 -0.24
N TYR A 262 -38.46 50.84 -0.41
CA TYR A 262 -37.81 51.61 0.67
C TYR A 262 -38.04 53.14 0.57
N LEU A 263 -38.95 53.59 -0.30
CA LEU A 263 -39.45 54.96 -0.41
C LEU A 263 -40.92 55.01 0.01
#